data_AF-A0A5E6Q5Y5-F1
#
_entry.id   AF-A0A5E6Q5Y5-F1
#
_cell.length_a   1.000
_cell.length_b   1.000
_cell.length_c   1.000
_cell.angle_alpha   90.00
_cell.angle_beta   90.00
_cell.angle_gamma   90.00
#
_symmetry.space_group_name_H-M   'P 1'
#
loop_
_entity.id
_entity.type
_entity.pdbx_description
1 polymer ?
#
loop_
_entity_poly.entity_id
_entity_poly.type
_entity_poly.pdbx_seq_one_letter_code
_entity_poly.pdbx_strand_id
1 'polypeptide(L)'
;MFKPCTFGIEEEYLLVETATGKVLATPSPVVGNLCREVMGQYFAEEMFRCQIEVASPVFDHVRQAQQFFGDSRQRLNEALAEEGAALYCAGSHPSAQWQRQRPSTTPRYWQLFEDYQHVARRSVLSGLHVHVGVAPGCDRIQLINQVVYWLPLFLLLSSSSPLWSGENTGYMSYRRAICGEWPHMGLPEPLADWTAYQRYRGLLQRTGSLAIDGAFWWALRPSQRFATVELRISDGCPRLEDALCIAGLFRHLVECCVMPHYAPAPASRETHWIAQENYWRAMRYGRHGQFIGLEQQQPVSALVWLAQLRGQHPPDSVDAERAFMQAQRILTEGTSADRQLECLEHARLAGRDKRQGLREVVEMVVAEGQGAWPVSNLNLTQP
;
A
#
# COMPACT_ATOMS: atom_id res chain seq x y z
N MET A 1 15.10 3.05 29.09
CA MET A 1 14.97 3.59 27.73
C MET A 1 14.15 2.60 26.92
N PHE A 2 13.03 3.02 26.34
CA PHE A 2 12.26 2.17 25.44
C PHE A 2 13.06 1.98 24.15
N LYS A 3 13.25 0.73 23.69
CA LYS A 3 13.96 0.45 22.44
C LYS A 3 12.97 0.64 21.29
N PRO A 4 13.28 1.47 20.27
CA PRO A 4 12.41 1.63 19.11
C PRO A 4 12.12 0.28 18.45
N CYS A 5 10.92 0.15 17.89
CA CYS A 5 10.51 -1.04 17.15
C CYS A 5 11.28 -1.12 15.83
N THR A 6 11.72 -2.32 15.47
CA THR A 6 12.26 -2.58 14.13
C THR A 6 11.13 -2.70 13.12
N PHE A 7 11.39 -2.46 11.84
CA PHE A 7 10.38 -2.58 10.80
C PHE A 7 10.95 -3.17 9.49
N GLY A 8 10.07 -3.66 8.62
CA GLY A 8 10.39 -4.13 7.28
C GLY A 8 9.30 -3.68 6.30
N ILE A 9 9.65 -3.58 5.03
CA ILE A 9 8.77 -3.13 3.95
C ILE A 9 8.79 -4.17 2.81
N GLU A 10 7.62 -4.41 2.21
CA GLU A 10 7.46 -5.14 0.95
C GLU A 10 6.87 -4.18 -0.10
N GLU A 11 7.57 -4.01 -1.23
CA GLU A 11 7.05 -3.26 -2.40
C GLU A 11 6.71 -4.22 -3.54
N GLU A 12 5.47 -4.18 -4.01
CA GLU A 12 5.03 -4.91 -5.19
C GLU A 12 5.14 -4.02 -6.44
N TYR A 13 5.60 -4.59 -7.55
CA TYR A 13 5.74 -3.87 -8.82
C TYR A 13 5.11 -4.65 -9.96
N LEU A 14 4.46 -3.94 -10.87
CA LEU A 14 4.14 -4.47 -12.20
C LEU A 14 5.32 -4.24 -13.15
N LEU A 15 5.57 -5.21 -14.03
CA LEU A 15 6.54 -5.12 -15.11
C LEU A 15 5.84 -4.59 -16.36
N VAL A 16 6.31 -3.46 -16.89
CA VAL A 16 5.76 -2.82 -18.10
C VAL A 16 6.80 -2.73 -19.21
N GLU A 17 6.34 -2.79 -20.46
CA GLU A 17 7.17 -2.54 -21.64
C GLU A 17 7.43 -1.03 -21.78
N THR A 18 8.68 -0.60 -21.86
CA THR A 18 9.06 0.83 -21.94
C THR A 18 8.52 1.50 -23.20
N ALA A 19 8.53 0.78 -24.32
CA ALA A 19 8.13 1.32 -25.62
C ALA A 19 6.63 1.64 -25.72
N THR A 20 5.78 0.91 -24.99
CA THR A 20 4.31 1.04 -25.11
C THR A 20 3.58 1.33 -23.80
N GLY A 21 4.24 1.20 -22.66
CA GLY A 21 3.63 1.30 -21.34
C GLY A 21 2.65 0.17 -21.02
N LYS A 22 2.71 -0.97 -21.70
CA LYS A 22 1.81 -2.10 -21.43
C LYS A 22 2.41 -3.04 -20.39
N VAL A 23 1.57 -3.55 -19.49
CA VAL A 23 1.94 -4.64 -18.58
C VAL A 23 2.34 -5.88 -19.38
N LEU A 24 3.52 -6.44 -19.06
CA LEU A 24 4.08 -7.63 -19.67
C LEU A 24 3.34 -8.88 -19.17
N ALA A 25 2.25 -9.27 -19.84
CA ALA A 25 1.42 -10.41 -19.43
C ALA A 25 2.17 -11.73 -19.28
N THR A 26 3.28 -11.89 -20.00
CA THR A 26 4.19 -13.03 -19.88
C THR A 26 5.59 -12.49 -20.10
N PRO A 27 6.24 -11.93 -19.06
CA PRO A 27 7.61 -11.45 -19.21
C PRO A 27 8.52 -12.61 -19.59
N SER A 28 9.61 -12.32 -20.31
CA SER A 28 10.57 -13.34 -20.67
C SER A 28 11.18 -13.96 -19.40
N PRO A 29 11.61 -15.24 -19.44
CA PRO A 29 12.35 -15.82 -18.33
C PRO A 29 13.59 -15.02 -17.95
N VAL A 30 14.19 -14.31 -18.93
CA VAL A 30 15.34 -13.41 -18.72
C VAL A 30 14.97 -12.28 -17.77
N VAL A 31 13.88 -11.55 -18.03
CA VAL A 31 13.39 -10.47 -17.15
C VAL A 31 13.18 -10.96 -15.71
N GLY A 32 12.51 -12.10 -15.54
CA GLY A 32 12.28 -12.66 -14.20
C GLY A 32 13.57 -13.10 -13.48
N ASN A 33 14.53 -13.64 -14.22
CA ASN A 33 15.82 -14.06 -13.67
C ASN A 33 16.72 -12.86 -13.33
N LEU A 34 16.72 -11.81 -14.15
CA LEU A 34 17.43 -10.56 -13.85
C LEU A 34 16.94 -9.96 -12.53
N CYS A 35 15.63 -9.84 -12.33
CA CYS A 35 15.09 -9.34 -11.06
C CYS A 35 15.54 -10.19 -9.87
N ARG A 36 15.55 -11.52 -10.02
CA ARG A 36 16.05 -12.46 -8.99
C ARG A 36 17.54 -12.28 -8.71
N GLU A 37 18.37 -12.15 -9.73
CA GLU A 37 19.81 -11.97 -9.59
C GLU A 37 20.14 -10.63 -8.94
N VAL A 38 19.44 -9.57 -9.35
CA VAL A 38 19.63 -8.22 -8.82
C VAL A 38 19.23 -8.15 -7.34
N MET A 39 18.12 -8.75 -6.94
CA MET A 39 17.60 -8.64 -5.58
C MET A 39 18.04 -9.77 -4.65
N GLY A 40 18.51 -10.88 -5.20
CA GLY A 40 18.96 -12.05 -4.45
C GLY A 40 17.90 -12.54 -3.45
N GLN A 41 18.27 -12.59 -2.17
CA GLN A 41 17.38 -13.05 -1.09
C GLN A 41 16.18 -12.13 -0.82
N TYR A 42 16.20 -10.90 -1.34
CA TYR A 42 15.13 -9.91 -1.16
C TYR A 42 14.10 -9.97 -2.29
N PHE A 43 14.33 -10.82 -3.30
CA PHE A 43 13.34 -11.10 -4.33
C PHE A 43 12.26 -12.05 -3.80
N ALA A 44 11.00 -11.71 -4.03
CA ALA A 44 9.87 -12.61 -3.88
C ALA A 44 9.05 -12.67 -5.18
N GLU A 45 8.53 -13.86 -5.48
CA GLU A 45 7.53 -14.00 -6.53
C GLU A 45 6.16 -13.59 -6.01
N GLU A 46 5.37 -12.93 -6.87
CA GLU A 46 4.00 -12.55 -6.58
C GLU A 46 2.97 -13.34 -7.43
N MET A 47 1.68 -13.10 -7.21
CA MET A 47 0.55 -13.83 -7.75
C MET A 47 0.51 -13.88 -9.28
N PHE A 48 1.01 -12.85 -9.95
CA PHE A 48 1.11 -12.78 -11.41
C PHE A 48 2.54 -12.83 -11.89
N ARG A 49 2.77 -13.44 -13.07
CA ARG A 49 4.10 -13.45 -13.71
C ARG A 49 4.60 -12.05 -14.04
N CYS A 50 3.68 -11.12 -14.29
CA CYS A 50 3.99 -9.73 -14.59
C CYS A 50 4.33 -8.91 -13.33
N GLN A 51 4.43 -9.54 -12.17
CA GLN A 51 4.69 -8.88 -10.90
C GLN A 51 5.92 -9.44 -10.22
N ILE A 52 6.62 -8.56 -9.52
CA ILE A 52 7.69 -8.91 -8.59
C ILE A 52 7.42 -8.24 -7.25
N GLU A 53 7.91 -8.84 -6.18
CA GLU A 53 7.92 -8.24 -4.84
C GLU A 53 9.37 -8.09 -4.37
N VAL A 54 9.66 -6.94 -3.76
CA VAL A 54 10.92 -6.69 -3.05
C VAL A 54 10.63 -6.67 -1.55
N ALA A 55 11.06 -7.73 -0.86
CA ALA A 55 10.95 -7.87 0.59
C ALA A 55 12.27 -7.45 1.25
N SER A 56 12.25 -6.34 1.97
CA SER A 56 13.46 -5.75 2.55
C SER A 56 14.05 -6.51 3.74
N PRO A 57 15.31 -6.23 4.13
CA PRO A 57 15.82 -6.57 5.45
C PRO A 57 15.01 -5.89 6.58
N VAL A 58 15.31 -6.28 7.82
CA VAL A 58 14.79 -5.59 9.01
C VAL A 58 15.61 -4.33 9.27
N PHE A 59 14.92 -3.21 9.48
CA PHE A 59 15.50 -1.88 9.69
C PHE A 59 15.27 -1.37 11.11
N ASP A 60 16.24 -0.58 11.60
CA ASP A 60 16.16 0.16 12.86
C ASP A 60 15.74 1.63 12.66
N HIS A 61 15.93 2.20 11.46
CA HIS A 61 15.59 3.60 11.15
C HIS A 61 15.29 3.80 9.66
N VAL A 62 14.48 4.82 9.34
CA VAL A 62 13.96 5.09 7.98
C VAL A 62 15.08 5.33 6.97
N ARG A 63 16.22 5.88 7.38
CA ARG A 63 17.38 6.06 6.48
C ARG A 63 17.94 4.73 5.91
N GLN A 64 17.91 3.61 6.65
CA GLN A 64 18.34 2.32 6.11
C GLN A 64 17.38 1.85 5.01
N ALA A 65 16.08 2.01 5.22
CA ALA A 65 15.06 1.71 4.22
C ALA A 65 15.22 2.60 2.97
N GLN A 66 15.48 3.91 3.16
CA GLN A 66 15.72 4.82 2.05
C GLN A 66 16.91 4.39 1.17
N GLN A 67 18.03 4.03 1.79
CA GLN A 67 19.22 3.55 1.07
C GLN A 67 18.92 2.24 0.33
N PHE A 68 18.35 1.26 1.04
CA PHE A 68 18.04 -0.05 0.46
C PHE A 68 17.10 0.04 -0.74
N PHE A 69 15.97 0.75 -0.62
CA PHE A 69 15.01 0.85 -1.73
C PHE A 69 15.47 1.80 -2.83
N GLY A 70 16.25 2.84 -2.52
CA GLY A 70 16.90 3.67 -3.52
C GLY A 70 17.81 2.84 -4.42
N ASP A 71 18.73 2.09 -3.81
CA ASP A 71 19.68 1.21 -4.53
C ASP A 71 18.95 0.09 -5.26
N SER A 72 17.94 -0.53 -4.63
CA SER A 72 17.17 -1.63 -5.21
C SER A 72 16.39 -1.19 -6.45
N ARG A 73 15.64 -0.08 -6.35
CA ARG A 73 14.88 0.48 -7.47
C ARG A 73 15.81 0.91 -8.60
N GLN A 74 16.96 1.53 -8.29
CA GLN A 74 17.94 1.91 -9.30
C GLN A 74 18.46 0.67 -10.05
N ARG A 75 19.02 -0.32 -9.33
CA ARG A 75 19.60 -1.52 -9.93
C ARG A 75 18.58 -2.32 -10.75
N LEU A 76 17.34 -2.43 -10.27
CA LEU A 76 16.28 -3.11 -11.00
C LEU A 76 15.93 -2.36 -12.29
N ASN A 77 15.79 -1.04 -12.25
CA ASN A 77 15.51 -0.25 -13.45
C ASN A 77 16.65 -0.32 -14.47
N GLU A 78 17.91 -0.27 -14.02
CA GLU A 78 19.08 -0.44 -14.89
C GLU A 78 19.08 -1.80 -15.59
N ALA A 79 18.88 -2.89 -14.84
CA ALA A 79 18.83 -4.24 -15.41
C ALA A 79 17.64 -4.47 -16.35
N LEU A 80 16.47 -3.90 -16.02
CA LEU A 80 15.27 -4.04 -16.85
C LEU A 80 15.31 -3.22 -18.14
N ALA A 81 16.04 -2.10 -18.14
CA ALA A 81 16.16 -1.24 -19.31
C ALA A 81 16.80 -1.96 -20.51
N GLU A 82 17.75 -2.87 -20.26
CA GLU A 82 18.39 -3.69 -21.31
C GLU A 82 17.40 -4.61 -22.02
N GLU A 83 16.33 -5.03 -21.33
CA GLU A 83 15.26 -5.89 -21.85
C GLU A 83 14.02 -5.11 -22.32
N GLY A 84 14.09 -3.77 -22.39
CA GLY A 84 12.96 -2.93 -22.77
C GLY A 84 11.80 -2.96 -21.77
N ALA A 85 12.10 -3.25 -20.49
CA ALA A 85 11.13 -3.32 -19.41
C ALA A 85 11.39 -2.23 -18.35
N ALA A 86 10.37 -1.93 -17.54
CA ALA A 86 10.48 -1.02 -16.40
C ALA A 86 9.57 -1.46 -15.25
N LEU A 87 9.89 -0.97 -14.05
CA LEU A 87 9.04 -1.11 -12.87
C LEU A 87 7.90 -0.09 -12.90
N TYR A 88 6.69 -0.54 -12.63
CA TYR A 88 5.52 0.30 -12.39
C TYR A 88 5.03 0.07 -10.97
N CYS A 89 5.12 1.11 -10.13
CA CYS A 89 4.83 1.05 -8.69
C CYS A 89 3.60 1.88 -8.34
N ALA A 90 2.39 1.38 -8.63
CA ALA A 90 1.14 2.03 -8.22
C ALA A 90 0.05 0.98 -7.97
N GLY A 91 -1.00 1.34 -7.23
CA GLY A 91 -2.06 0.43 -6.80
C GLY A 91 -2.71 -0.35 -7.94
N SER A 92 -2.85 0.28 -9.10
CA SER A 92 -3.31 -0.33 -10.35
C SER A 92 -2.59 0.29 -11.53
N HIS A 93 -2.49 -0.48 -12.61
CA HIS A 93 -2.10 0.04 -13.90
C HIS A 93 -3.33 0.58 -14.66
N PRO A 94 -3.25 1.77 -15.29
CA PRO A 94 -4.42 2.48 -15.80
C PRO A 94 -5.21 1.72 -16.86
N SER A 95 -4.54 0.90 -17.67
CA SER A 95 -5.13 0.20 -18.82
C SER A 95 -4.73 -1.29 -18.91
N ALA A 96 -4.33 -1.91 -17.80
CA ALA A 96 -3.92 -3.31 -17.82
C ALA A 96 -5.06 -4.22 -18.29
N GLN A 97 -4.77 -5.09 -19.25
CA GLN A 97 -5.71 -6.10 -19.72
C GLN A 97 -5.65 -7.30 -18.78
N TRP A 98 -6.35 -7.22 -17.66
CA TRP A 98 -6.27 -8.19 -16.57
C TRP A 98 -6.59 -9.63 -17.03
N GLN A 99 -7.50 -9.80 -17.99
CA GLN A 99 -7.85 -11.11 -18.56
C GLN A 99 -6.68 -11.81 -19.28
N ARG A 100 -5.67 -11.04 -19.70
CA ARG A 100 -4.49 -11.58 -20.39
C ARG A 100 -3.36 -11.96 -19.43
N GLN A 101 -3.41 -11.49 -18.18
CA GLN A 101 -2.35 -11.72 -17.21
C GLN A 101 -2.37 -13.19 -16.76
N ARG A 102 -1.18 -13.73 -16.51
CA ARG A 102 -1.00 -15.14 -16.18
C ARG A 102 -0.61 -15.33 -14.72
N PRO A 103 -1.18 -16.34 -14.03
CA PRO A 103 -0.76 -16.68 -12.69
C PRO A 103 0.73 -17.07 -12.68
N SER A 104 1.39 -16.76 -11.57
CA SER A 104 2.72 -17.30 -11.28
C SER A 104 2.69 -18.84 -11.32
N THR A 105 3.83 -19.44 -11.66
CA THR A 105 4.01 -20.89 -11.67
C THR A 105 4.15 -21.48 -10.28
N THR A 106 4.30 -20.66 -9.24
CA THR A 106 4.38 -21.14 -7.86
C THR A 106 3.05 -21.76 -7.41
N PRO A 107 3.04 -23.02 -6.91
CA PRO A 107 1.82 -23.79 -6.67
C PRO A 107 0.77 -23.10 -5.80
N ARG A 108 1.20 -22.37 -4.75
CA ARG A 108 0.28 -21.66 -3.84
C ARG A 108 -0.58 -20.64 -4.58
N TYR A 109 -0.02 -19.96 -5.58
CA TYR A 109 -0.75 -18.95 -6.34
C TYR A 109 -1.71 -19.60 -7.33
N TRP A 110 -1.34 -20.71 -7.95
CA TRP A 110 -2.24 -21.45 -8.84
C TRP A 110 -3.53 -21.85 -8.12
N GLN A 111 -3.43 -22.34 -6.87
CA GLN A 111 -4.58 -22.68 -6.05
C GLN A 111 -5.51 -21.48 -5.81
N LEU A 112 -4.98 -20.27 -5.58
CA LEU A 112 -5.80 -19.07 -5.43
C LEU A 112 -6.64 -18.76 -6.67
N PHE A 113 -6.10 -18.98 -7.87
CA PHE A 113 -6.85 -18.76 -9.11
C PHE A 113 -7.97 -19.78 -9.30
N GLU A 114 -7.75 -21.02 -8.87
CA GLU A 114 -8.80 -22.05 -8.87
C GLU A 114 -9.87 -21.79 -7.81
N ASP A 115 -9.49 -21.32 -6.63
CA ASP A 115 -10.45 -21.09 -5.54
C ASP A 115 -11.31 -19.84 -5.78
N TYR A 116 -10.69 -18.74 -6.26
CA TYR A 116 -11.35 -17.41 -6.32
C TYR A 116 -11.66 -16.92 -7.73
N GLN A 117 -11.24 -17.68 -8.74
CA GLN A 117 -11.65 -17.49 -10.13
C GLN A 117 -11.48 -16.04 -10.63
N HIS A 118 -12.57 -15.36 -11.01
CA HIS A 118 -12.49 -13.99 -11.54
C HIS A 118 -11.96 -12.98 -10.54
N VAL A 119 -12.20 -13.17 -9.24
CA VAL A 119 -11.69 -12.29 -8.18
C VAL A 119 -10.15 -12.31 -8.19
N ALA A 120 -9.55 -13.51 -8.26
CA ALA A 120 -8.10 -13.66 -8.43
C ALA A 120 -7.59 -13.06 -9.75
N ARG A 121 -8.21 -13.39 -10.88
CA ARG A 121 -7.78 -12.93 -12.21
C ARG A 121 -7.81 -11.40 -12.37
N ARG A 122 -8.73 -10.71 -11.69
CA ARG A 122 -8.86 -9.26 -11.75
C ARG A 122 -7.88 -8.52 -10.82
N SER A 123 -7.20 -9.23 -9.91
CA SER A 123 -6.38 -8.64 -8.85
C SER A 123 -4.95 -8.29 -9.28
N VAL A 124 -4.80 -7.76 -10.49
CA VAL A 124 -3.53 -7.25 -11.04
C VAL A 124 -3.23 -5.90 -10.38
N LEU A 125 -2.84 -5.97 -9.11
CA LEU A 125 -2.72 -4.86 -8.17
C LEU A 125 -1.33 -4.88 -7.54
N SER A 126 -0.87 -3.73 -7.06
CA SER A 126 0.37 -3.61 -6.31
C SER A 126 0.17 -2.86 -5.01
N GLY A 127 0.67 -3.40 -3.91
CA GLY A 127 0.62 -2.83 -2.58
C GLY A 127 1.99 -2.38 -2.06
N LEU A 128 1.91 -1.65 -0.95
CA LEU A 128 3.01 -1.44 -0.02
C LEU A 128 2.63 -2.12 1.28
N HIS A 129 3.45 -3.05 1.77
CA HIS A 129 3.25 -3.66 3.08
C HIS A 129 4.33 -3.22 4.05
N VAL A 130 3.94 -2.97 5.31
CA VAL A 130 4.88 -2.55 6.35
C VAL A 130 4.71 -3.45 7.57
N HIS A 131 5.78 -4.13 7.93
CA HIS A 131 5.90 -4.93 9.14
C HIS A 131 6.52 -4.09 10.24
N VAL A 132 5.91 -4.05 11.43
CA VAL A 132 6.52 -3.46 12.63
C VAL A 132 6.65 -4.55 13.69
N GLY A 133 7.87 -4.79 14.13
CA GLY A 133 8.21 -5.76 15.16
C GLY A 133 7.71 -5.33 16.53
N VAL A 134 7.15 -6.26 17.28
CA VAL A 134 6.64 -6.02 18.63
C VAL A 134 7.32 -6.94 19.63
N ALA A 135 7.41 -6.48 20.88
CA ALA A 135 8.05 -7.25 21.94
C ALA A 135 7.30 -8.57 22.22
N PRO A 136 8.01 -9.63 22.69
CA PRO A 136 7.37 -10.84 23.18
C PRO A 136 6.32 -10.52 24.25
N GLY A 137 5.16 -11.18 24.17
CA GLY A 137 4.04 -10.95 25.08
C GLY A 137 3.11 -9.79 24.70
N CYS A 138 3.44 -8.99 23.67
CA CYS A 138 2.51 -8.02 23.10
C CYS A 138 1.31 -8.74 22.47
N ASP A 139 0.10 -8.44 22.94
CA ASP A 139 -1.12 -8.89 22.29
C ASP A 139 -1.35 -8.07 21.01
N ARG A 140 -1.03 -8.69 19.87
CA ARG A 140 -1.13 -8.05 18.55
C ARG A 140 -2.57 -7.69 18.16
N ILE A 141 -3.58 -8.36 18.71
CA ILE A 141 -4.98 -8.03 18.43
C ILE A 141 -5.39 -6.78 19.20
N GLN A 142 -5.00 -6.69 20.47
CA GLN A 142 -5.22 -5.46 21.24
C GLN A 142 -4.48 -4.26 20.64
N LEU A 143 -3.26 -4.46 20.12
CA LEU A 143 -2.55 -3.43 19.37
C LEU A 143 -3.30 -3.02 18.10
N ILE A 144 -3.76 -3.97 17.30
CA ILE A 144 -4.55 -3.71 16.08
C ILE A 144 -5.79 -2.88 16.39
N ASN A 145 -6.49 -3.20 17.48
CA ASN A 145 -7.67 -2.48 17.94
C ASN A 145 -7.41 -1.00 18.26
N GLN A 146 -6.20 -0.64 18.71
CA GLN A 146 -5.81 0.75 18.95
C GLN A 146 -5.48 1.49 17.65
N VAL A 147 -4.97 0.77 16.65
CA VAL A 147 -4.53 1.34 15.37
C VAL A 147 -5.68 1.47 14.35
N VAL A 148 -6.72 0.63 14.46
CA VAL A 148 -7.76 0.46 13.42
C VAL A 148 -8.42 1.77 12.97
N TYR A 149 -8.63 2.71 13.91
CA TYR A 149 -9.21 4.02 13.62
C TYR A 149 -8.38 4.83 12.60
N TRP A 150 -7.06 4.74 12.69
CA TRP A 150 -6.12 5.48 11.87
C TRP A 150 -5.80 4.81 10.54
N LEU A 151 -6.20 3.54 10.33
CA LEU A 151 -5.90 2.80 9.11
C LEU A 151 -6.29 3.53 7.81
N PRO A 152 -7.47 4.16 7.69
CA PRO A 152 -7.84 4.84 6.45
C PRO A 152 -6.96 6.04 6.11
N LEU A 153 -6.26 6.63 7.08
CA LEU A 153 -5.29 7.70 6.83
C LEU A 153 -4.09 7.19 6.01
N PHE A 154 -3.62 5.97 6.27
CA PHE A 154 -2.55 5.36 5.47
C PHE A 154 -3.03 5.07 4.04
N LEU A 155 -4.30 4.67 3.87
CA LEU A 155 -4.87 4.45 2.55
C LEU A 155 -4.89 5.74 1.72
N LEU A 156 -5.46 6.82 2.26
CA LEU A 156 -5.54 8.08 1.51
C LEU A 156 -4.17 8.70 1.24
N LEU A 157 -3.17 8.49 2.12
CA LEU A 157 -1.80 8.96 1.88
C LEU A 157 -1.13 8.16 0.74
N SER A 158 -1.42 6.87 0.63
CA SER A 158 -0.84 6.00 -0.39
C SER A 158 -1.58 5.98 -1.73
N SER A 159 -2.77 6.59 -1.83
CA SER A 159 -3.69 6.36 -2.96
C SER A 159 -3.04 6.64 -4.31
N SER A 160 -3.03 5.62 -5.18
CA SER A 160 -2.30 5.64 -6.46
C SER A 160 -3.00 4.83 -7.55
N SER A 161 -4.29 4.52 -7.38
CA SER A 161 -5.03 3.67 -8.31
C SER A 161 -6.37 4.26 -8.78
N PRO A 162 -6.39 5.47 -9.36
CA PRO A 162 -7.65 6.09 -9.79
C PRO A 162 -8.18 5.54 -11.12
N LEU A 163 -7.31 4.93 -11.92
CA LEU A 163 -7.60 4.45 -13.25
C LEU A 163 -7.64 2.92 -13.30
N TRP A 164 -8.61 2.36 -14.05
CA TRP A 164 -8.73 0.93 -14.28
C TRP A 164 -9.38 0.64 -15.62
N SER A 165 -8.85 -0.34 -16.36
CA SER A 165 -9.37 -0.73 -17.68
C SER A 165 -9.55 0.44 -18.67
N GLY A 166 -8.69 1.45 -18.54
CA GLY A 166 -8.67 2.65 -19.38
C GLY A 166 -9.63 3.75 -18.92
N GLU A 167 -10.35 3.60 -17.82
CA GLU A 167 -11.32 4.59 -17.34
C GLU A 167 -10.90 5.20 -16.01
N ASN A 168 -11.34 6.44 -15.78
CA ASN A 168 -11.42 6.98 -14.42
C ASN A 168 -12.52 6.25 -13.66
N THR A 169 -12.14 5.57 -12.59
CA THR A 169 -13.04 4.74 -11.79
C THR A 169 -13.93 5.56 -10.86
N GLY A 170 -13.58 6.82 -10.64
CA GLY A 170 -14.13 7.66 -9.58
C GLY A 170 -13.58 7.33 -8.19
N TYR A 171 -12.70 6.35 -8.03
CA TYR A 171 -12.01 6.10 -6.76
C TYR A 171 -10.60 6.70 -6.79
N MET A 172 -10.03 6.98 -5.62
CA MET A 172 -8.60 7.36 -5.51
C MET A 172 -7.73 6.13 -5.27
N SER A 173 -8.29 5.11 -4.60
CA SER A 173 -7.71 3.77 -4.52
C SER A 173 -8.70 2.71 -5.02
N TYR A 174 -8.69 2.43 -6.33
CA TYR A 174 -9.49 1.36 -6.89
C TYR A 174 -8.94 -0.03 -6.54
N ARG A 175 -7.64 -0.13 -6.20
CA ARG A 175 -7.04 -1.35 -5.64
C ARG A 175 -7.87 -1.87 -4.47
N ARG A 176 -8.25 -1.00 -3.53
CA ARG A 176 -9.02 -1.41 -2.35
C ARG A 176 -10.46 -1.79 -2.67
N ALA A 177 -11.05 -1.26 -3.75
CA ALA A 177 -12.35 -1.71 -4.23
C ALA A 177 -12.27 -3.15 -4.77
N ILE A 178 -11.24 -3.48 -5.56
CA ILE A 178 -11.02 -4.85 -6.05
C ILE A 178 -10.66 -5.79 -4.90
N CYS A 179 -9.82 -5.36 -3.95
CA CYS A 179 -9.50 -6.13 -2.74
C CYS A 179 -10.77 -6.51 -1.96
N GLY A 180 -11.78 -5.64 -1.92
CA GLY A 180 -13.04 -5.88 -1.21
C GLY A 180 -13.87 -7.06 -1.73
N GLU A 181 -13.58 -7.60 -2.93
CA GLU A 181 -14.22 -8.82 -3.43
C GLU A 181 -13.61 -10.10 -2.86
N TRP A 182 -12.41 -10.03 -2.28
CA TRP A 182 -11.80 -11.17 -1.62
C TRP A 182 -12.40 -11.41 -0.24
N PRO A 183 -12.62 -12.67 0.15
CA PRO A 183 -13.05 -12.95 1.51
C PRO A 183 -11.96 -12.51 2.49
N HIS A 184 -12.40 -11.85 3.56
CA HIS A 184 -11.52 -11.40 4.65
C HIS A 184 -10.40 -10.43 4.22
N MET A 185 -10.55 -9.69 3.11
CA MET A 185 -9.59 -8.67 2.66
C MET A 185 -10.04 -7.23 2.97
N GLY A 186 -10.61 -7.03 4.16
CA GLY A 186 -11.11 -5.75 4.66
C GLY A 186 -10.40 -5.27 5.93
N LEU A 187 -11.04 -4.39 6.69
CA LEU A 187 -10.58 -4.05 8.04
C LEU A 187 -10.59 -5.30 8.94
N PRO A 188 -9.67 -5.37 9.93
CA PRO A 188 -9.63 -6.50 10.87
C PRO A 188 -10.90 -6.56 11.72
N GLU A 189 -11.35 -7.77 12.04
CA GLU A 189 -12.48 -8.00 12.93
C GLU A 189 -12.19 -7.44 14.33
N PRO A 190 -13.17 -6.82 15.03
CA PRO A 190 -12.99 -6.24 16.37
C PRO A 190 -12.95 -7.33 17.46
N LEU A 191 -11.93 -8.19 17.40
CA LEU A 191 -11.70 -9.28 18.34
C LEU A 191 -11.05 -8.72 19.62
N ALA A 192 -11.43 -9.24 20.79
CA ALA A 192 -10.98 -8.68 22.06
C ALA A 192 -9.46 -8.84 22.31
N ASP A 193 -8.91 -10.00 21.94
CA ASP A 193 -7.54 -10.41 22.26
C ASP A 193 -7.03 -11.53 21.33
N TRP A 194 -5.79 -11.93 21.53
CA TRP A 194 -5.14 -13.03 20.79
C TRP A 194 -5.92 -14.35 20.91
N THR A 195 -6.53 -14.63 22.07
CA THR A 195 -7.29 -15.85 22.28
C THR A 195 -8.56 -15.88 21.42
N ALA A 196 -9.26 -14.74 21.30
CA ALA A 196 -10.40 -14.56 20.42
C ALA A 196 -10.01 -14.76 18.94
N TYR A 197 -8.86 -14.23 18.54
CA TYR A 197 -8.29 -14.46 17.20
C TYR A 197 -8.01 -15.95 16.94
N GLN A 198 -7.39 -16.66 17.87
CA GLN A 198 -7.13 -18.09 17.72
C GLN A 198 -8.42 -18.91 17.67
N ARG A 199 -9.44 -18.55 18.45
CA ARG A 199 -10.77 -19.19 18.37
C ARG A 199 -11.43 -18.95 17.01
N TYR A 200 -11.43 -17.71 16.52
CA TYR A 200 -12.01 -17.36 15.22
C TYR A 200 -11.29 -18.07 14.06
N ARG A 201 -9.95 -18.02 14.05
CA ARG A 201 -9.14 -18.75 13.07
C ARG A 201 -9.40 -20.26 13.14
N GLY A 202 -9.42 -20.83 14.35
CA GLY A 202 -9.64 -22.26 14.57
C GLY A 202 -11.03 -22.73 14.13
N LEU A 203 -12.05 -21.88 14.22
CA LEU A 203 -13.38 -22.14 13.66
C LEU A 203 -13.30 -22.28 12.14
N LEU A 204 -12.78 -21.26 11.44
CA LEU A 204 -12.70 -21.26 9.98
C LEU A 204 -11.85 -22.40 9.43
N GLN A 205 -10.78 -22.76 10.15
CA GLN A 205 -9.94 -23.90 9.78
C GLN A 205 -10.66 -25.23 9.92
N ARG A 206 -11.38 -25.44 11.03
CA ARG A 206 -12.15 -26.68 11.25
C ARG A 206 -13.32 -26.85 10.28
N THR A 207 -13.88 -25.75 9.78
CA THR A 207 -14.98 -25.78 8.80
C THR A 207 -14.51 -25.75 7.34
N GLY A 208 -13.19 -25.74 7.09
CA GLY A 208 -12.64 -25.67 5.74
C GLY A 208 -12.79 -24.31 5.05
N SER A 209 -13.17 -23.26 5.79
CA SER A 209 -13.31 -21.89 5.27
C SER A 209 -11.98 -21.14 5.20
N LEU A 210 -10.94 -21.64 5.87
CA LEU A 210 -9.58 -21.13 5.82
C LEU A 210 -8.59 -22.30 5.82
N ALA A 211 -7.58 -22.28 4.96
CA ALA A 211 -6.52 -23.27 4.96
C ALA A 211 -5.74 -23.29 6.30
N ILE A 212 -5.07 -24.41 6.61
CA ILE A 212 -4.31 -24.57 7.87
C ILE A 212 -3.16 -23.55 7.96
N ASP A 213 -2.49 -23.31 6.85
CA ASP A 213 -1.48 -22.28 6.63
C ASP A 213 -2.07 -20.95 6.11
N GLY A 214 -3.38 -20.92 5.87
CA GLY A 214 -4.10 -19.73 5.42
C GLY A 214 -4.03 -18.58 6.41
N ALA A 215 -3.91 -17.36 5.87
CA ALA A 215 -3.88 -16.11 6.61
C ALA A 215 -5.14 -15.29 6.31
N PHE A 216 -5.57 -14.47 7.27
CA PHE A 216 -6.51 -13.41 6.99
C PHE A 216 -5.80 -12.34 6.14
N TRP A 217 -6.43 -11.89 5.06
CA TRP A 217 -5.91 -10.81 4.21
C TRP A 217 -6.37 -9.42 4.69
N TRP A 218 -6.52 -9.25 6.00
CA TRP A 218 -6.92 -7.99 6.60
C TRP A 218 -5.96 -6.85 6.25
N ALA A 219 -6.50 -5.64 6.17
CA ALA A 219 -5.82 -4.39 5.92
C ALA A 219 -4.74 -4.06 6.97
N LEU A 220 -4.88 -4.63 8.17
CA LEU A 220 -3.86 -4.72 9.21
C LEU A 220 -4.00 -6.09 9.88
N ARG A 221 -2.90 -6.84 10.01
CA ARG A 221 -2.95 -8.20 10.56
C ARG A 221 -1.76 -8.54 11.44
N PRO A 222 -1.89 -9.53 12.34
CA PRO A 222 -0.71 -10.16 12.91
C PRO A 222 0.00 -10.99 11.84
N SER A 223 1.32 -10.80 11.68
CA SER A 223 2.09 -11.68 10.77
C SER A 223 2.13 -13.11 11.32
N GLN A 224 1.99 -14.09 10.42
CA GLN A 224 2.09 -15.50 10.78
C GLN A 224 3.53 -15.94 10.98
N ARG A 225 4.45 -15.38 10.18
CA ARG A 225 5.86 -15.77 10.14
C ARG A 225 6.71 -14.97 11.11
N PHE A 226 6.36 -13.71 11.32
CA PHE A 226 7.15 -12.78 12.12
C PHE A 226 6.37 -12.30 13.34
N ALA A 227 7.08 -11.95 14.41
CA ALA A 227 6.51 -11.30 15.59
C ALA A 227 6.21 -9.82 15.31
N THR A 228 5.42 -9.55 14.26
CA THR A 228 5.09 -8.21 13.77
C THR A 228 3.58 -8.04 13.66
N VAL A 229 3.14 -6.78 13.64
CA VAL A 229 1.89 -6.39 12.97
C VAL A 229 2.24 -5.89 11.56
N GLU A 230 1.36 -6.15 10.62
CA GLU A 230 1.61 -5.95 9.19
C GLU A 230 0.49 -5.11 8.57
N LEU A 231 0.84 -3.88 8.16
CA LEU A 231 -0.01 -2.97 7.42
C LEU A 231 -0.09 -3.42 5.96
N ARG A 232 -1.30 -3.64 5.43
CA ARG A 232 -1.54 -4.07 4.04
C ARG A 232 -2.55 -3.20 3.29
N ILE A 233 -3.03 -2.15 3.94
CA ILE A 233 -4.06 -1.27 3.39
C ILE A 233 -3.54 -0.40 2.24
N SER A 234 -2.24 -0.11 2.22
CA SER A 234 -1.66 0.87 1.31
C SER A 234 -1.57 0.38 -0.12
N ASP A 235 -1.80 1.29 -1.07
CA ASP A 235 -1.44 1.08 -2.47
C ASP A 235 0.09 1.16 -2.64
N GLY A 236 0.61 0.64 -3.76
CA GLY A 236 2.01 0.88 -4.15
C GLY A 236 2.28 2.38 -4.35
N CYS A 237 3.46 2.84 -3.96
CA CYS A 237 3.83 4.26 -4.02
C CYS A 237 4.90 4.50 -5.09
N PRO A 238 4.62 5.27 -6.16
CA PRO A 238 5.63 5.55 -7.18
C PRO A 238 6.83 6.28 -6.59
N ARG A 239 6.58 7.32 -5.79
CA ARG A 239 7.62 8.06 -5.08
C ARG A 239 8.10 7.30 -3.84
N LEU A 240 9.41 7.15 -3.70
CA LEU A 240 10.00 6.43 -2.56
C LEU A 240 9.76 7.17 -1.24
N GLU A 241 9.80 8.49 -1.24
CA GLU A 241 9.52 9.31 -0.06
C GLU A 241 8.10 9.11 0.50
N ASP A 242 7.13 8.81 -0.37
CA ASP A 242 5.76 8.52 0.04
C ASP A 242 5.68 7.14 0.71
N ALA A 243 6.38 6.14 0.19
CA ALA A 243 6.48 4.82 0.83
C ALA A 243 7.14 4.90 2.22
N LEU A 244 8.25 5.65 2.32
CA LEU A 244 8.97 5.86 3.59
C LEU A 244 8.13 6.64 4.60
N CYS A 245 7.30 7.58 4.15
CA CYS A 245 6.34 8.29 4.97
C CYS A 245 5.32 7.34 5.61
N ILE A 246 4.70 6.46 4.82
CA ILE A 246 3.76 5.45 5.31
C ILE A 246 4.44 4.54 6.34
N ALA A 247 5.63 4.03 6.03
CA ALA A 247 6.36 3.13 6.92
C ALA A 247 6.76 3.82 8.24
N GLY A 248 7.25 5.05 8.17
CA GLY A 248 7.64 5.84 9.34
C GLY A 248 6.45 6.18 10.24
N LEU A 249 5.33 6.64 9.66
CA LEU A 249 4.11 6.93 10.41
C LEU A 249 3.52 5.68 11.08
N PHE A 250 3.49 4.55 10.35
CA PHE A 250 2.93 3.31 10.89
C PHE A 250 3.78 2.77 12.03
N ARG A 251 5.10 2.79 11.87
CA ARG A 251 6.04 2.43 12.93
C ARG A 251 5.84 3.32 14.17
N HIS A 252 5.81 4.65 14.00
CA HIS A 252 5.62 5.60 15.10
C HIS A 252 4.31 5.35 15.86
N LEU A 253 3.22 5.10 15.13
CA LEU A 253 1.92 4.80 15.72
C LEU A 253 1.97 3.48 16.52
N VAL A 254 2.58 2.44 15.97
CA VAL A 254 2.76 1.17 16.70
C VAL A 254 3.62 1.36 17.94
N GLU A 255 4.73 2.07 17.85
CA GLU A 255 5.61 2.40 18.98
C GLU A 255 4.83 3.09 20.10
N CYS A 256 4.06 4.13 19.78
CA CYS A 256 3.19 4.82 20.74
C CYS A 256 2.22 3.86 21.46
N CYS A 257 1.58 2.96 20.71
CA CYS A 257 0.57 2.03 21.23
C CYS A 257 1.13 0.90 22.10
N VAL A 258 2.43 0.58 21.98
CA VAL A 258 3.06 -0.47 22.81
C VAL A 258 3.82 0.09 24.03
N MET A 259 3.82 1.41 24.24
CA MET A 259 4.48 2.01 25.41
C MET A 259 3.76 1.63 26.72
N PRO A 260 4.49 1.35 27.82
CA PRO A 260 3.91 0.85 29.08
C PRO A 260 2.83 1.72 29.74
N HIS A 261 2.77 3.01 29.41
CA HIS A 261 1.80 3.96 29.95
C HIS A 261 0.55 4.12 29.09
N TYR A 262 0.51 3.47 27.91
CA TYR A 262 -0.66 3.46 27.06
C TYR A 262 -1.64 2.40 27.58
N ALA A 263 -2.66 2.84 28.32
CA ALA A 263 -3.74 1.97 28.74
C ALA A 263 -4.58 1.60 27.50
N PRO A 264 -4.68 0.32 27.11
CA PRO A 264 -5.50 -0.08 25.98
C PRO A 264 -6.95 0.31 26.25
N ALA A 265 -7.50 1.23 25.46
CA ALA A 265 -8.96 1.36 25.39
C ALA A 265 -9.49 0.10 24.70
N PRO A 266 -10.54 -0.56 25.22
CA PRO A 266 -11.20 -1.65 24.51
C PRO A 266 -11.64 -1.14 23.12
N ALA A 267 -11.45 -1.95 22.08
CA ALA A 267 -12.06 -1.66 20.78
C ALA A 267 -13.56 -1.45 20.98
N SER A 268 -14.04 -0.23 20.76
CA SER A 268 -15.46 0.06 20.76
C SER A 268 -16.04 -0.26 19.39
N ARG A 269 -17.30 -0.73 19.36
CA ARG A 269 -18.02 -0.99 18.11
C ARG A 269 -18.10 0.29 17.27
N GLU A 270 -18.24 1.42 17.94
CA GLU A 270 -18.30 2.75 17.38
C GLU A 270 -16.99 3.13 16.67
N THR A 271 -15.83 2.83 17.27
CA THR A 271 -14.52 3.06 16.63
C THR A 271 -14.41 2.26 15.34
N HIS A 272 -14.92 1.03 15.35
CA HIS A 272 -14.91 0.19 14.16
C HIS A 272 -15.88 0.70 13.07
N TRP A 273 -17.09 1.16 13.43
CA TRP A 273 -18.01 1.80 12.48
C TRP A 273 -17.39 3.04 11.83
N ILE A 274 -16.72 3.87 12.62
CA ILE A 274 -16.02 5.06 12.11
C ILE A 274 -14.89 4.64 11.17
N ALA A 275 -14.09 3.64 11.54
CA ALA A 275 -13.02 3.14 10.69
C ALA A 275 -13.55 2.61 9.35
N GLN A 276 -14.68 1.89 9.35
CA GLN A 276 -15.34 1.40 8.14
C GLN A 276 -15.81 2.54 7.22
N GLU A 277 -16.48 3.55 7.78
CA GLU A 277 -16.95 4.71 7.02
C GLU A 277 -15.76 5.50 6.44
N ASN A 278 -14.75 5.80 7.28
CA ASN A 278 -13.55 6.50 6.85
C ASN A 278 -12.74 5.68 5.84
N TYR A 279 -12.73 4.34 5.93
CA TYR A 279 -12.12 3.45 4.93
C TYR A 279 -12.76 3.62 3.56
N TRP A 280 -14.10 3.61 3.49
CA TRP A 280 -14.79 3.84 2.23
C TRP A 280 -14.53 5.26 1.69
N ARG A 281 -14.58 6.29 2.55
CA ARG A 281 -14.31 7.67 2.14
C ARG A 281 -12.88 7.90 1.67
N ALA A 282 -11.89 7.30 2.33
CA ALA A 282 -10.49 7.34 1.93
C ALA A 282 -10.29 6.67 0.56
N MET A 283 -10.91 5.50 0.37
CA MET A 283 -10.87 4.78 -0.90
C MET A 283 -11.49 5.60 -2.05
N ARG A 284 -12.65 6.22 -1.81
CA ARG A 284 -13.44 6.94 -2.83
C ARG A 284 -12.94 8.35 -3.13
N TYR A 285 -12.57 9.11 -2.11
CA TYR A 285 -12.29 10.54 -2.23
C TYR A 285 -10.83 10.89 -1.94
N GLY A 286 -10.02 9.95 -1.43
CA GLY A 286 -8.65 10.21 -1.02
C GLY A 286 -8.59 11.41 -0.08
N ARG A 287 -7.58 12.27 -0.27
CA ARG A 287 -7.39 13.50 0.51
C ARG A 287 -8.51 14.54 0.38
N HIS A 288 -9.36 14.45 -0.64
CA HIS A 288 -10.46 15.41 -0.89
C HIS A 288 -11.72 15.07 -0.10
N GLY A 289 -11.73 13.94 0.60
CA GLY A 289 -12.85 13.52 1.45
C GLY A 289 -12.97 14.29 2.76
N GLN A 290 -14.11 14.11 3.42
CA GLN A 290 -14.31 14.48 4.82
C GLN A 290 -14.40 13.23 5.68
N PHE A 291 -13.72 13.23 6.82
CA PHE A 291 -13.57 12.08 7.70
C PHE A 291 -14.27 12.32 9.02
N ILE A 292 -14.75 11.27 9.68
CA ILE A 292 -15.28 11.39 11.03
C ILE A 292 -14.09 11.54 11.98
N GLY A 293 -13.92 12.74 12.52
CA GLY A 293 -12.82 13.09 13.43
C GLY A 293 -12.96 12.43 14.79
N LEU A 294 -11.85 12.38 15.53
CA LEU A 294 -11.80 11.75 16.85
C LEU A 294 -12.55 12.60 17.89
N GLU A 295 -12.39 13.91 17.80
CA GLU A 295 -13.03 14.89 18.66
C GLU A 295 -14.47 15.16 18.20
N GLN A 296 -15.44 14.93 19.09
CA GLN A 296 -16.87 15.23 18.88
C GLN A 296 -17.51 14.53 17.66
N GLN A 297 -16.80 13.62 16.99
CA GLN A 297 -17.24 12.87 15.80
C GLN A 297 -17.76 13.77 14.67
N GLN A 298 -17.18 14.97 14.54
CA GLN A 298 -17.53 15.91 13.48
C GLN A 298 -16.76 15.63 12.18
N PRO A 299 -17.29 16.00 11.00
CA PRO A 299 -16.56 15.94 9.75
C PRO A 299 -15.30 16.82 9.79
N VAL A 300 -14.14 16.25 9.46
CA VAL A 300 -12.84 16.93 9.37
C VAL A 300 -12.18 16.69 8.01
N SER A 301 -11.34 17.61 7.57
CA SER A 301 -10.50 17.40 6.38
C SER A 301 -9.36 16.41 6.67
N ALA A 302 -8.73 15.86 5.63
CA ALA A 302 -7.56 14.99 5.80
C ALA A 302 -6.43 15.65 6.60
N LEU A 303 -6.18 16.96 6.39
CA LEU A 303 -5.16 17.72 7.12
C LEU A 303 -5.49 17.86 8.60
N VAL A 304 -6.75 18.16 8.94
CA VAL A 304 -7.18 18.22 10.34
C VAL A 304 -7.11 16.84 10.98
N TRP A 305 -7.45 15.78 10.23
CA TRP A 305 -7.36 14.42 10.73
C TRP A 305 -5.91 13.98 11.01
N LEU A 306 -4.96 14.32 10.12
CA LEU A 306 -3.53 14.13 10.36
C LEU A 306 -3.04 14.95 11.58
N ALA A 307 -3.55 16.17 11.76
CA ALA A 307 -3.22 16.99 12.92
C ALA A 307 -3.74 16.37 14.24
N GLN A 308 -4.92 15.74 14.22
CA GLN A 308 -5.45 14.97 15.36
C GLN A 308 -4.56 13.76 15.67
N LEU A 309 -4.08 13.02 14.65
CA LEU A 309 -3.12 11.93 14.85
C LEU A 309 -1.84 12.46 15.52
N ARG A 310 -1.29 13.56 15.01
CA ARG A 310 -0.09 14.21 15.57
C ARG A 310 -0.32 14.70 17.00
N GLY A 311 -1.51 15.22 17.32
CA GLY A 311 -1.85 15.68 18.66
C GLY A 311 -1.97 14.54 19.66
N GLN A 312 -2.57 13.41 19.27
CA GLN A 312 -2.71 12.23 20.11
C GLN A 312 -1.38 11.46 20.26
N HIS A 313 -0.59 11.42 19.20
CA HIS A 313 0.67 10.68 19.11
C HIS A 313 1.79 11.60 18.62
N PRO A 314 2.25 12.56 19.45
CA PRO A 314 3.26 13.53 19.06
C PRO A 314 4.55 12.84 18.63
N PRO A 315 5.21 13.31 17.55
CA PRO A 315 6.48 12.76 17.12
C PRO A 315 7.54 12.96 18.21
N ASP A 316 8.25 11.89 18.53
CA ASP A 316 9.31 11.86 19.55
C ASP A 316 10.69 11.54 18.94
N SER A 317 10.74 11.35 17.63
CA SER A 317 11.94 10.99 16.87
C SER A 317 12.03 11.78 15.56
N VAL A 318 13.26 11.84 15.00
CA VAL A 318 13.50 12.46 13.69
C VAL A 318 12.75 11.74 12.57
N ASP A 319 12.63 10.42 12.66
CA ASP A 319 11.91 9.61 11.69
C ASP A 319 10.41 9.93 11.73
N ALA A 320 9.81 10.02 12.93
CA ALA A 320 8.42 10.40 13.10
C ALA A 320 8.14 11.83 12.57
N GLU A 321 8.98 12.81 12.94
CA GLU A 321 8.80 14.20 12.47
C GLU A 321 8.86 14.29 10.93
N ARG A 322 9.81 13.58 10.30
CA ARG A 322 9.91 13.49 8.84
C ARG A 322 8.69 12.87 8.20
N ALA A 323 8.16 11.82 8.81
CA ALA A 323 6.97 11.14 8.31
C ALA A 323 5.73 12.06 8.38
N PHE A 324 5.53 12.78 9.49
CA PHE A 324 4.45 13.78 9.58
C PHE A 324 4.60 14.93 8.59
N MET A 325 5.82 15.45 8.39
CA MET A 325 6.08 16.51 7.40
C MET A 325 5.77 16.03 5.97
N GLN A 326 6.20 14.82 5.61
CA GLN A 326 5.91 14.26 4.29
C GLN A 326 4.43 13.95 4.12
N ALA A 327 3.74 13.45 5.14
CA ALA A 327 2.29 13.25 5.10
C ALA A 327 1.55 14.57 4.87
N GLN A 328 1.96 15.64 5.55
CA GLN A 328 1.40 16.96 5.30
C GLN A 328 1.63 17.40 3.84
N ARG A 329 2.82 17.17 3.27
CA ARG A 329 3.10 17.46 1.85
C ARG A 329 2.22 16.67 0.90
N ILE A 330 2.07 15.36 1.09
CA ILE A 330 1.14 14.53 0.31
C ILE A 330 -0.28 15.10 0.37
N LEU A 331 -0.71 15.55 1.55
CA LEU A 331 -2.02 16.16 1.80
C LEU A 331 -2.14 17.63 1.42
N THR A 332 -1.08 18.31 0.99
CA THR A 332 -1.15 19.66 0.40
C THR A 332 -0.93 19.64 -1.10
N GLU A 333 0.06 18.89 -1.59
CA GLU A 333 0.53 18.88 -2.98
C GLU A 333 -0.18 17.83 -3.85
N GLY A 334 -0.61 16.71 -3.27
CA GLY A 334 -1.37 15.68 -3.96
C GLY A 334 -0.74 14.29 -3.83
N THR A 335 -1.59 13.28 -3.86
CA THR A 335 -1.21 11.86 -3.92
C THR A 335 -0.81 11.47 -5.35
N SER A 336 -0.30 10.25 -5.56
CA SER A 336 -0.08 9.75 -6.92
C SER A 336 -1.38 9.71 -7.72
N ALA A 337 -2.50 9.35 -7.09
CA ALA A 337 -3.80 9.34 -7.76
C ALA A 337 -4.19 10.74 -8.29
N ASP A 338 -3.93 11.80 -7.52
CA ASP A 338 -4.16 13.18 -7.96
C ASP A 338 -3.34 13.51 -9.21
N ARG A 339 -2.05 13.19 -9.18
CA ARG A 339 -1.12 13.46 -10.29
C ARG A 339 -1.44 12.65 -11.54
N GLN A 340 -1.91 11.41 -11.39
CA GLN A 340 -2.36 10.59 -12.53
C GLN A 340 -3.59 11.20 -13.21
N LEU A 341 -4.56 11.70 -12.43
CA LEU A 341 -5.75 12.34 -12.98
C LEU A 341 -5.43 13.68 -13.63
N GLU A 342 -4.56 14.48 -13.02
CA GLU A 342 -4.06 15.74 -13.58
C GLU A 342 -3.30 15.52 -14.89
N CYS A 343 -2.40 14.53 -14.94
CA CYS A 343 -1.68 14.14 -16.15
C CYS A 343 -2.64 13.75 -17.28
N LEU A 344 -3.67 12.95 -16.98
CA LEU A 344 -4.66 12.53 -17.98
C LEU A 344 -5.48 13.72 -18.52
N GLU A 345 -5.85 14.65 -17.65
CA GLU A 345 -6.59 15.85 -18.03
C GLU A 345 -5.72 16.80 -18.86
N HIS A 346 -4.45 17.00 -18.50
CA HIS A 346 -3.50 17.76 -19.30
C HIS A 346 -3.32 17.17 -20.71
N ALA A 347 -3.16 15.84 -20.82
CA ALA A 347 -3.07 15.17 -22.10
C ALA A 347 -4.33 15.42 -22.95
N ARG A 348 -5.52 15.33 -22.34
CA ARG A 348 -6.80 15.60 -23.00
C ARG A 348 -6.88 17.05 -23.50
N LEU A 349 -6.48 18.01 -22.68
CA LEU A 349 -6.46 19.44 -23.06
C LEU A 349 -5.42 19.73 -24.15
N ALA A 350 -4.33 18.98 -24.21
CA ALA A 350 -3.33 19.04 -25.27
C ALA A 350 -3.76 18.33 -26.57
N GLY A 351 -4.99 17.82 -26.66
CA GLY A 351 -5.53 17.16 -27.84
C GLY A 351 -5.05 15.71 -28.05
N ARG A 352 -4.44 15.09 -27.03
CA ARG A 352 -4.08 13.67 -27.07
C ARG A 352 -5.33 12.80 -27.09
N ASP A 353 -5.25 11.70 -27.84
CA ASP A 353 -6.28 10.67 -27.71
C ASP A 353 -6.17 9.95 -26.35
N LYS A 354 -7.20 9.18 -26.01
CA LYS A 354 -7.26 8.44 -24.74
C LYS A 354 -6.09 7.49 -24.53
N ARG A 355 -5.63 6.80 -25.58
CA ARG A 355 -4.53 5.84 -25.47
C ARG A 355 -3.20 6.57 -25.22
N GLN A 356 -3.00 7.71 -25.87
CA GLN A 356 -1.85 8.59 -25.65
C GLN A 356 -1.85 9.15 -24.23
N GLY A 357 -2.98 9.67 -23.74
CA GLY A 357 -3.07 10.19 -22.37
C GLY A 357 -2.81 9.12 -21.30
N LEU A 358 -3.38 7.92 -21.45
CA LEU A 358 -3.10 6.81 -20.53
C LEU A 358 -1.63 6.37 -20.56
N ARG A 359 -0.97 6.48 -21.72
CA ARG A 359 0.47 6.19 -21.86
C ARG A 359 1.32 7.25 -21.15
N GLU A 360 0.98 8.54 -21.29
CA GLU A 360 1.67 9.63 -20.56
C GLU A 360 1.55 9.44 -19.05
N VAL A 361 0.40 8.96 -18.55
CA VAL A 361 0.24 8.59 -17.14
C VAL A 361 1.20 7.47 -16.72
N VAL A 362 1.33 6.42 -17.53
CA VAL A 362 2.28 5.32 -17.25
C VAL A 362 3.72 5.83 -17.24
N GLU A 363 4.10 6.64 -18.22
CA GLU A 363 5.43 7.23 -18.32
C GLU A 363 5.75 8.10 -17.09
N MET A 364 4.78 8.91 -16.63
CA MET A 364 4.91 9.70 -15.41
C MET A 364 5.12 8.81 -14.18
N VAL A 365 4.30 7.78 -13.98
CA VAL A 365 4.44 6.86 -12.83
C VAL A 365 5.79 6.13 -12.83
N VAL A 366 6.25 5.66 -14.00
CA VAL A 366 7.56 5.01 -14.14
C VAL A 366 8.68 6.00 -13.79
N ALA A 367 8.60 7.23 -14.29
CA ALA A 367 9.61 8.26 -14.03
C ALA A 367 9.64 8.71 -12.56
N GLU A 368 8.49 8.79 -11.87
CA GLU A 368 8.44 9.00 -10.41
C GLU A 368 9.15 7.86 -9.67
N GLY A 369 8.95 6.62 -10.10
CA GLY A 369 9.63 5.43 -9.56
C GLY A 369 11.15 5.46 -9.67
N GLN A 370 11.67 6.15 -10.69
CA GLN A 370 13.09 6.31 -10.98
C GLN A 370 13.70 7.57 -10.34
N GLY A 371 12.91 8.38 -9.63
CA GLY A 371 13.35 9.67 -9.08
C GLY A 371 13.63 10.73 -10.15
N ALA A 372 13.11 10.55 -11.37
CA ALA A 372 13.42 11.36 -12.54
C ALA A 372 12.32 12.38 -12.90
N TRP A 373 11.17 12.36 -12.23
CA TRP A 373 10.09 13.30 -12.52
C TRP A 373 10.26 14.61 -11.73
N PRO A 374 10.38 15.77 -12.42
CA PRO A 374 10.51 17.05 -11.71
C PRO A 374 9.23 17.35 -10.91
N VAL A 375 9.41 17.86 -9.69
CA VAL A 375 8.35 18.57 -8.96
C VAL A 375 8.20 19.94 -9.63
N SER A 376 7.65 19.97 -10.84
CA SER A 376 7.30 21.24 -11.48
C SER A 376 6.07 21.80 -10.79
N ASN A 377 6.24 22.95 -10.13
CA ASN A 377 5.17 23.89 -9.81
C ASN A 377 4.33 24.09 -11.07
N LEU A 378 3.23 23.35 -11.20
CA LEU A 378 2.15 23.65 -12.13
C LEU A 378 1.44 24.88 -11.59
N ASN A 379 2.10 26.03 -11.73
CA ASN A 379 1.48 27.33 -11.61
C ASN A 379 0.43 27.40 -12.71
N LEU A 380 -0.81 27.05 -12.35
CA LEU A 380 -1.99 27.47 -13.07
C LEU A 380 -2.01 28.99 -13.02
N THR A 381 -1.51 29.62 -14.07
CA THR A 381 -1.86 30.99 -14.42
C THR A 381 -3.37 31.03 -14.65
N GLN A 382 -4.11 31.55 -13.68
CA GLN A 382 -5.46 32.04 -13.91
C GLN A 382 -5.38 33.35 -14.73
N PRO A 383 -6.38 33.66 -15.57
CA PRO A 383 -6.64 35.04 -15.95
C PRO A 383 -7.14 35.87 -14.76
#